data_AF-A0A8I0L2K0-F1
#
_entry.id   AF-A0A8I0L2K0-F1
#
_cell.length_a   1.000
_cell.length_b   1.000
_cell.length_c   1.000
_cell.angle_alpha   90.00
_cell.angle_beta   90.00
_cell.angle_gamma   90.00
#
_symmetry.space_group_name_H-M   'P 1'
#
loop_
_entity.id
_entity.type
_entity.pdbx_description
1 polymer ?
#
loop_
_entity_poly.entity_id
_entity_poly.type
_entity_poly.pdbx_seq_one_letter_code
_entity_poly.pdbx_strand_id
1 'polypeptide(L)'
;RIFKMCVSGMGPSQIANKLSAEKVPTPTEYWISVGRKCGNPPSVPFHWCPAMIANILKRQEYCGDTVNFRSTTKSFKNKKRVDRPESEWI
;
A
#
# COMPACT_ATOMS: atom_id res chain seq x y z
N ARG A 1 -10.26 -7.14 -5.37
CA ARG A 1 -11.21 -6.14 -5.91
C ARG A 1 -10.50 -5.04 -6.70
N ILE A 2 -9.52 -4.33 -6.12
CA ILE A 2 -8.73 -3.26 -6.79
C ILE A 2 -8.11 -3.74 -8.11
N PHE A 3 -7.39 -4.87 -8.09
CA PHE A 3 -6.79 -5.46 -9.30
C PHE A 3 -7.82 -5.75 -10.40
N LYS A 4 -8.97 -6.33 -10.07
CA LYS A 4 -10.06 -6.58 -11.04
C LYS A 4 -10.57 -5.27 -11.68
N MET A 5 -10.70 -4.20 -10.90
CA MET A 5 -11.12 -2.90 -11.43
C MET A 5 -10.06 -2.30 -12.37
N CYS A 6 -8.78 -2.44 -12.02
CA CYS A 6 -7.67 -2.03 -12.88
C CYS A 6 -7.65 -2.82 -14.19
N VAL A 7 -7.82 -4.15 -14.13
CA VAL A 7 -7.90 -5.02 -15.32
C VAL A 7 -9.11 -4.68 -16.20
N SER A 8 -10.22 -4.24 -15.60
CA SER A 8 -11.39 -3.74 -16.36
C SER A 8 -11.20 -2.34 -16.99
N GLY A 9 -10.00 -1.75 -16.88
CA GLY A 9 -9.66 -0.47 -17.51
C GLY A 9 -9.85 0.77 -16.62
N MET A 10 -10.16 0.61 -15.33
CA MET A 10 -10.28 1.77 -14.42
C MET A 10 -8.90 2.25 -13.96
N GLY A 11 -8.65 3.55 -14.10
CA GLY A 11 -7.44 4.18 -13.59
C GLY A 11 -7.44 4.30 -12.05
N PRO A 12 -6.26 4.51 -11.42
CA PRO A 12 -6.13 4.64 -9.96
C PRO A 12 -7.08 5.67 -9.34
N SER A 13 -7.27 6.82 -10.00
CA SER A 13 -8.18 7.88 -9.53
C SER A 13 -9.65 7.46 -9.56
N GLN A 14 -10.08 6.75 -10.61
CA GLN A 14 -11.46 6.26 -10.72
C GLN A 14 -11.74 5.20 -9.65
N ILE A 15 -10.77 4.29 -9.43
CA ILE A 15 -10.85 3.28 -8.38
C ILE A 15 -10.94 3.93 -7.01
N ALA A 16 -10.08 4.90 -6.73
CA ALA A 16 -10.07 5.65 -5.47
C ALA A 16 -11.43 6.32 -5.19
N ASN A 17 -11.99 7.02 -6.18
CA ASN A 17 -13.30 7.66 -6.07
C ASN A 17 -14.41 6.63 -5.81
N LYS A 18 -14.39 5.50 -6.52
CA LYS A 18 -15.38 4.44 -6.36
C LYS A 18 -15.33 3.83 -4.95
N LEU A 19 -14.14 3.53 -4.43
CA LEU A 19 -13.97 2.97 -3.08
C LEU A 19 -14.41 3.96 -2.00
N SER A 20 -14.09 5.24 -2.19
CA SER A 20 -14.51 6.31 -1.26
C SER A 20 -16.04 6.48 -1.28
N ALA A 21 -16.67 6.44 -2.46
CA ALA A 21 -18.13 6.53 -2.60
C ALA A 21 -18.85 5.32 -1.98
N GLU A 22 -18.28 4.12 -2.10
CA GLU A 22 -18.80 2.90 -1.47
C GLU A 22 -18.51 2.82 0.04
N LYS A 23 -17.84 3.84 0.62
CA LYS A 23 -17.41 3.87 2.04
C LYS A 23 -16.62 2.63 2.45
N VAL A 24 -15.73 2.16 1.57
CA VAL A 24 -14.80 1.08 1.90
C VAL A 24 -13.70 1.64 2.81
N PRO A 25 -13.45 1.05 4.00
CA PRO A 25 -12.40 1.53 4.90
C PRO A 25 -11.03 1.41 4.24
N THR A 26 -10.20 2.45 4.39
CA THR A 26 -8.79 2.41 4.00
C THR A 26 -8.04 1.38 4.85
N PRO A 27 -6.85 0.89 4.40
CA PRO A 27 -6.08 -0.08 5.17
C PRO A 27 -5.78 0.39 6.60
N THR A 28 -5.49 1.68 6.78
CA THR A 28 -5.25 2.30 8.10
C THR A 28 -6.50 2.27 8.97
N GLU A 29 -7.66 2.69 8.44
CA GLU A 29 -8.93 2.67 9.18
C GLU A 29 -9.34 1.25 9.57
N TYR A 30 -9.14 0.29 8.66
CA TYR A 30 -9.41 -1.12 8.94
C TYR A 30 -8.50 -1.67 10.05
N TRP A 31 -7.21 -1.34 10.05
CA TRP A 31 -6.31 -1.80 11.12
C TRP A 31 -6.65 -1.21 12.47
N ILE A 32 -7.07 0.05 12.51
CA ILE A 32 -7.56 0.70 13.72
C ILE A 32 -8.83 0.01 14.22
N SER A 33 -9.77 -0.33 13.33
CA SER A 33 -11.02 -1.00 13.73
C SER A 33 -10.81 -2.40 14.29
N VAL A 34 -9.77 -3.11 13.87
CA VAL A 34 -9.38 -4.43 14.44
C VAL A 34 -8.42 -4.32 15.63
N GLY A 35 -8.18 -3.11 16.15
CA GLY A 35 -7.36 -2.88 17.35
C GLY A 35 -5.84 -3.00 17.13
N ARG A 36 -5.36 -2.98 15.88
CA ARG A 36 -3.93 -2.95 15.58
C ARG A 36 -3.40 -1.52 15.60
N LYS A 37 -2.23 -1.34 16.23
CA LYS A 37 -1.49 -0.07 16.17
C LYS A 37 -1.08 0.21 14.72
N CYS A 38 -1.71 1.20 14.10
CA CYS A 38 -1.34 1.76 12.82
C CYS A 38 -1.00 3.26 12.98
N GLY A 39 -0.49 3.88 11.92
CA GLY A 39 -0.34 5.33 11.86
C GLY A 39 -1.69 6.06 11.91
N ASN A 40 -1.65 7.39 11.77
CA ASN A 40 -2.84 8.21 11.87
C ASN A 40 -3.84 7.91 10.73
N PRO A 41 -5.15 7.81 11.03
CA PRO A 41 -6.18 7.67 10.01
C PRO A 41 -6.21 8.91 9.09
N PRO A 42 -6.79 8.79 7.89
CA PRO A 42 -7.02 9.94 7.03
C PRO A 42 -7.90 10.98 7.74
N SER A 43 -7.65 12.26 7.50
CA SER A 43 -8.45 13.35 8.08
C SER A 43 -9.92 13.31 7.64
N VAL A 44 -10.18 12.77 6.45
CA VAL A 44 -11.52 12.51 5.93
C VAL A 44 -11.77 11.00 5.95
N PRO A 45 -12.84 10.53 6.60
CA PRO A 45 -13.18 9.11 6.63
C PRO A 45 -13.33 8.51 5.23
N PHE A 46 -12.89 7.27 5.03
CA PHE A 46 -12.97 6.52 3.77
C PHE A 46 -12.25 7.16 2.59
N HIS A 47 -11.34 8.11 2.83
CA HIS A 47 -10.66 8.80 1.76
C HIS A 47 -9.55 7.95 1.13
N TRP A 48 -9.82 7.38 -0.03
CA TRP A 48 -8.82 6.70 -0.84
C TRP A 48 -8.08 7.71 -1.72
N CYS A 49 -6.78 7.89 -1.46
CA CYS A 49 -5.91 8.67 -2.34
C CYS A 49 -5.49 7.83 -3.58
N PRO A 50 -5.46 8.40 -4.80
CA PRO A 50 -5.00 7.68 -6.00
C PRO A 50 -3.59 7.10 -5.87
N ALA A 51 -2.69 7.78 -5.15
CA ALA A 51 -1.35 7.28 -4.87
C ALA A 51 -1.36 6.00 -4.02
N MET A 52 -2.34 5.84 -3.13
CA MET A 52 -2.53 4.62 -2.35
C MET A 52 -2.87 3.43 -3.26
N ILE A 53 -3.76 3.65 -4.23
CA ILE A 53 -4.13 2.64 -5.22
C ILE A 53 -2.94 2.28 -6.11
N ALA A 54 -2.19 3.27 -6.59
CA ALA A 54 -0.98 3.03 -7.38
C ALA A 54 0.07 2.21 -6.59
N ASN A 55 0.28 2.53 -5.31
CA ASN A 55 1.18 1.78 -4.44
C ASN A 55 0.73 0.33 -4.19
N ILE A 56 -0.58 0.09 -4.12
CA ILE A 56 -1.12 -1.27 -4.01
C ILE A 56 -0.87 -2.05 -5.31
N LEU A 57 -1.13 -1.43 -6.46
CA LEU A 57 -0.94 -2.05 -7.77
C LEU A 57 0.54 -2.30 -8.11
N LYS A 58 1.46 -1.47 -7.61
CA LYS A 58 2.92 -1.62 -7.82
C LYS A 58 3.53 -2.79 -7.05
N ARG A 59 2.86 -3.31 -6.02
CA ARG A 59 3.40 -4.39 -5.18
C ARG A 59 3.29 -5.74 -5.87
N GLN A 60 4.43 -6.26 -6.32
CA GLN A 60 4.56 -7.59 -6.93
C GLN A 60 4.21 -8.74 -5.99
N GLU A 61 4.23 -8.52 -4.66
CA GLU A 61 3.80 -9.51 -3.68
C GLU A 61 2.35 -9.98 -3.91
N TYR A 62 1.51 -9.12 -4.49
CA TYR A 62 0.13 -9.48 -4.82
C TYR A 62 0.00 -10.33 -6.08
N CYS A 63 1.08 -10.51 -6.85
CA CYS A 63 1.14 -11.37 -8.03
C CYS A 63 1.65 -12.79 -7.72
N GLY A 64 2.05 -13.08 -6.47
CA GLY A 64 2.58 -14.38 -6.05
C GLY A 64 4.09 -14.39 -5.81
N ASP A 65 4.77 -13.28 -6.05
CA ASP A 65 6.19 -13.13 -5.75
C ASP A 65 6.44 -12.99 -4.25
N THR A 66 7.52 -13.59 -3.75
CA THR A 66 8.03 -13.29 -2.41
C THR A 66 9.04 -12.16 -2.52
N VAL A 67 8.86 -11.09 -1.74
CA VAL A 67 9.76 -9.93 -1.76
C VAL A 67 10.13 -9.50 -0.36
N ASN A 68 11.34 -9.82 0.02
CA ASN A 68 11.95 -9.52 1.30
C ASN A 68 13.17 -8.61 1.10
N PHE A 69 13.62 -8.02 2.21
CA PHE A 69 14.86 -7.23 2.27
C PHE A 69 14.92 -6.01 1.33
N ARG A 70 13.78 -5.39 1.03
CA ARG A 70 13.69 -4.13 0.25
C ARG A 70 14.59 -3.01 0.77
N SER A 71 14.92 -3.02 2.06
CA SER A 71 15.84 -2.07 2.68
C SER A 71 16.72 -2.74 3.72
N THR A 72 17.94 -2.23 3.88
CA THR A 72 18.91 -2.65 4.91
C THR A 72 19.41 -1.44 5.71
N THR A 73 20.00 -1.67 6.88
CA THR A 73 20.74 -0.63 7.60
C THR A 73 22.20 -0.66 7.20
N LYS A 74 22.85 0.51 7.11
CA LYS A 74 24.27 0.62 6.69
C LYS A 74 25.21 -0.23 7.55
N SER A 75 25.00 -0.27 8.87
CA SER A 75 25.71 -1.16 9.78
C SER A 75 24.96 -1.34 11.10
N PHE A 76 25.43 -2.23 11.98
CA PHE A 76 24.83 -2.37 13.31
C PHE A 76 24.84 -1.05 14.10
N LYS A 77 25.94 -0.27 14.01
CA LYS A 77 26.10 1.02 14.69
C LYS A 77 25.37 2.17 13.98
N ASN A 78 25.18 2.07 12.66
CA ASN A 78 24.49 3.08 11.88
C ASN A 78 23.18 2.52 11.30
N LYS A 79 22.08 2.83 11.98
CA LYS A 79 20.72 2.39 11.65
C LYS A 79 20.07 3.21 10.51
N LYS A 80 20.82 4.02 9.76
CA LYS A 80 20.30 4.70 8.57
C LYS A 80 19.80 3.66 7.56
N ARG A 81 18.53 3.80 7.17
CA ARG A 81 17.87 2.96 6.16
C ARG A 81 18.44 3.26 4.78
N VAL A 82 18.81 2.20 4.07
CA VAL A 82 19.28 2.22 2.68
C VAL A 82 18.40 1.26 1.90
N ASP A 83 17.77 1.74 0.83
CA ASP A 83 16.94 0.89 -0.04
C ASP A 83 17.85 0.06 -0.95
N ARG A 84 17.53 -1.23 -1.09
CA ARG A 84 18.28 -2.14 -1.96
C ARG A 84 17.76 -2.06 -3.40
N PRO A 85 18.63 -2.24 -4.42
CA PRO A 85 18.16 -2.37 -5.80
C PRO A 85 17.24 -3.58 -5.95
N GLU A 86 16.29 -3.51 -6.88
CA GLU A 86 15.25 -4.54 -7.03
C GLU A 86 15.82 -5.93 -7.37
N SER A 87 16.98 -5.98 -8.03
CA SER A 87 17.72 -7.21 -8.34
C SER A 87 18.25 -7.97 -7.12
N GLU A 88 18.35 -7.30 -5.97
CA GLU A 88 18.84 -7.90 -4.71
C GLU A 88 17.71 -8.26 -3.73
N TRP A 89 16.44 -8.06 -4.13
CA TRP A 89 15.30 -8.49 -3.33
C TRP A 89 15.17 -10.02 -3.43
N ILE A 90 14.86 -10.68 -2.30
CA ILE A 90 14.70 -12.14 -2.18
C ILE A 90 13.24 -12.51 -1.99
#